data_AF-A0A0X3PRL6-F1
#
_entry.id   AF-A0A0X3PRL6-F1
#
_cell.length_a   1.000
_cell.length_b   1.000
_cell.length_c   1.000
_cell.angle_alpha   90.00
_cell.angle_beta   90.00
_cell.angle_gamma   90.00
#
_symmetry.space_group_name_H-M   'P 1'
#
loop_
_entity.id
_entity.type
_entity.pdbx_description
1 polymer ?
#
loop_
_entity_poly.entity_id
_entity_poly.type
_entity_poly.pdbx_seq_one_letter_code
_entity_poly.pdbx_strand_id
1 'polypeptide(L)'
;MVLTFAISFLLLLTEPRILCEVYGLHVLPLLPSAQPLYSNTCSYHTCFESHLCAFEHARIKPNQIRVFVFPSFKFTDGVERFVSYAGDEQTNIVLRAVNESKYAVFDPLTACIFATSLDFQEASAFSDSELVRMFQSFPWPESSRNRMIFNFHDLFLSTEKIYELQKYAGFLALGEPPYSIYRPTFDVSLPIYNSKNINSYQSLPK
;
A
#
# COMPACT_ATOMS: atom_id res chain seq x y z
N MET A 1 -34.49 -1.89 20.95
CA MET A 1 -34.05 -0.64 20.29
C MET A 1 -32.75 -0.06 20.87
N VAL A 2 -32.43 -0.29 22.14
CA VAL A 2 -31.18 0.17 22.77
C VAL A 2 -29.97 -0.71 22.43
N LEU A 3 -30.19 -2.01 22.22
CA LEU A 3 -29.11 -2.98 21.98
C LEU A 3 -28.42 -2.81 20.60
N THR A 4 -29.16 -2.43 19.57
CA THR A 4 -28.62 -2.19 18.22
C THR A 4 -27.78 -0.91 18.15
N PHE A 5 -28.18 0.14 18.89
CA PHE A 5 -27.38 1.37 18.99
C PHE A 5 -26.05 1.15 19.74
N ALA A 6 -26.05 0.33 20.79
CA ALA A 6 -24.84 -0.01 21.52
C ALA A 6 -23.81 -0.73 20.64
N ILE A 7 -24.25 -1.67 19.79
CA ILE A 7 -23.37 -2.43 18.89
C ILE A 7 -22.78 -1.51 17.80
N SER A 8 -23.59 -0.65 17.18
CA SER A 8 -23.09 0.32 16.19
C SER A 8 -22.13 1.35 16.79
N PHE A 9 -22.35 1.77 18.05
CA PHE A 9 -21.45 2.70 18.74
C PHE A 9 -20.14 2.02 19.18
N LEU A 10 -20.18 0.74 19.55
CA LEU A 10 -18.99 -0.07 19.81
C LEU A 10 -18.15 -0.30 18.56
N LEU A 11 -18.77 -0.52 17.39
CA LEU A 11 -18.06 -0.65 16.10
C LEU A 11 -17.39 0.67 15.64
N LEU A 12 -17.93 1.82 16.05
CA LEU A 12 -17.33 3.14 15.80
C LEU A 12 -16.18 3.47 16.75
N LEU A 13 -16.15 2.84 17.93
CA LEU A 13 -15.13 3.05 18.97
C LEU A 13 -14.02 2.00 18.97
N THR A 14 -14.22 0.85 18.32
CA THR A 14 -13.13 -0.09 18.07
C THR A 14 -12.19 0.52 17.04
N GLU A 15 -10.95 0.82 17.45
CA GLU A 15 -9.90 1.18 16.51
C GLU A 15 -9.83 0.11 15.39
N PRO A 16 -9.61 0.49 14.12
CA PRO A 16 -9.47 -0.46 13.02
C PRO A 16 -8.38 -1.52 13.27
N ARG A 17 -7.50 -1.26 14.25
CA ARG A 17 -6.49 -2.16 14.81
C ARG A 17 -7.07 -3.49 15.33
N ILE A 18 -8.23 -3.47 16.00
CA ILE A 18 -8.80 -4.66 16.66
C ILE A 18 -9.54 -5.57 15.65
N LEU A 19 -10.09 -5.00 14.58
CA LEU A 19 -10.92 -5.77 13.64
C LEU A 19 -10.10 -6.72 12.75
N CYS A 20 -8.90 -6.30 12.32
CA CYS A 20 -8.01 -7.12 11.51
C CYS A 20 -7.35 -8.26 12.32
N GLU A 21 -7.02 -8.01 13.58
CA GLU A 21 -6.27 -8.96 14.43
C GLU A 21 -7.18 -10.03 15.05
N VAL A 22 -8.45 -9.70 15.34
CA VAL A 22 -9.36 -10.59 16.09
C VAL A 22 -10.32 -11.39 15.20
N TYR A 23 -10.72 -10.88 14.03
CA TYR A 23 -11.83 -11.48 13.25
C TYR A 23 -11.45 -12.14 11.92
N GLY A 24 -10.19 -12.06 11.48
CA GLY A 24 -9.82 -12.56 10.14
C GLY A 24 -10.61 -11.89 9.01
N LEU A 25 -11.24 -10.73 9.27
CA LEU A 25 -11.91 -9.94 8.25
C LEU A 25 -10.82 -9.25 7.43
N HIS A 26 -10.41 -9.94 6.37
CA HIS A 26 -9.72 -9.32 5.25
C HIS A 26 -10.67 -8.40 4.45
N VAL A 27 -11.88 -8.09 4.92
CA VAL A 27 -12.84 -7.24 4.21
C VAL A 27 -12.82 -5.82 4.81
N LEU A 28 -12.44 -4.82 4.01
CA LEU A 28 -12.41 -3.41 4.37
C LEU A 28 -13.55 -2.66 3.68
N PRO A 29 -14.34 -1.84 4.39
CA PRO A 29 -15.28 -0.95 3.74
C PRO A 29 -14.55 0.17 3.00
N LEU A 30 -15.05 0.56 1.83
CA LEU A 30 -14.55 1.75 1.13
C LEU A 30 -14.88 3.00 1.94
N LEU A 31 -13.82 3.70 2.38
CA LEU A 31 -13.96 5.01 3.01
C LEU A 31 -14.44 6.04 1.98
N PRO A 32 -15.16 7.09 2.42
CA PRO A 32 -15.47 8.22 1.57
C PRO A 32 -14.19 8.88 1.07
N SER A 33 -14.23 9.42 -0.16
CA SER A 33 -13.09 10.13 -0.75
C SER A 33 -12.66 11.27 0.17
N ALA A 34 -11.43 11.21 0.68
CA ALA A 34 -10.85 12.32 1.42
C ALA A 34 -10.34 13.42 0.46
N GLN A 35 -9.94 14.57 1.02
CA GLN A 35 -9.22 15.58 0.26
C GLN A 35 -7.81 15.08 -0.12
N PRO A 36 -7.24 15.57 -1.24
CA PRO A 36 -5.84 15.32 -1.57
C PRO A 36 -4.94 15.61 -0.38
N LEU A 37 -4.05 14.67 -0.06
CA LEU A 37 -3.02 14.90 0.96
C LEU A 37 -1.98 15.90 0.46
N TYR A 38 -1.80 15.99 -0.86
CA TYR A 38 -0.71 16.73 -1.50
C TYR A 38 -1.10 17.39 -2.83
N SER A 39 -0.32 18.43 -3.20
CA SER A 39 -0.22 18.89 -4.59
C SER A 39 0.76 18.02 -5.38
N ASN A 40 0.81 18.20 -6.70
CA ASN A 40 1.64 17.38 -7.62
C ASN A 40 3.16 17.60 -7.45
N THR A 41 3.60 18.32 -6.43
CA THR A 41 5.01 18.69 -6.17
C THR A 41 5.48 18.09 -4.84
N CYS A 42 5.39 16.76 -4.75
CA CYS A 42 5.85 16.00 -3.58
C CYS A 42 7.32 15.63 -3.67
N SER A 43 8.01 15.68 -2.53
CA SER A 43 9.36 15.15 -2.33
C SER A 43 9.41 14.35 -1.03
N TYR A 44 10.53 13.65 -0.80
CA TYR A 44 10.81 13.00 0.48
C TYR A 44 10.61 13.94 1.69
N HIS A 45 10.91 15.24 1.57
CA HIS A 45 10.78 16.17 2.70
C HIS A 45 9.37 16.70 2.95
N THR A 46 8.47 16.59 1.97
CA THR A 46 7.12 17.17 2.05
C THR A 46 6.02 16.12 2.19
N CYS A 47 6.27 14.91 1.68
CA CYS A 47 5.25 13.88 1.54
C CYS A 47 5.61 12.55 2.18
N PHE A 48 6.75 12.48 2.88
CA PHE A 48 7.16 11.32 3.67
C PHE A 48 7.27 11.69 5.14
N GLU A 49 6.72 10.86 6.01
CA GLU A 49 6.87 10.98 7.45
C GLU A 49 8.19 10.32 7.90
N SER A 50 9.30 11.03 7.71
CA SER A 50 10.64 10.52 8.04
C SER A 50 10.83 10.23 9.54
N HIS A 51 10.02 10.85 10.40
CA HIS A 51 10.08 10.63 11.85
C HIS A 51 9.72 9.19 12.24
N LEU A 52 8.83 8.53 11.47
CA LEU A 52 8.50 7.11 11.66
C LEU A 52 9.71 6.21 11.42
N CYS A 53 10.63 6.61 10.53
CA CYS A 53 11.87 5.88 10.27
C CYS A 53 12.92 6.11 11.36
N ALA A 54 12.97 7.33 11.90
CA ALA A 54 13.98 7.76 12.88
C ALA A 54 13.75 7.17 14.28
N PHE A 55 12.51 6.80 14.62
CA PHE A 55 12.20 6.26 15.94
C PHE A 55 12.91 4.91 16.15
N GLU A 56 13.69 4.80 17.22
CA GLU A 56 14.34 3.56 17.63
C GLU A 56 13.42 2.76 18.55
N HIS A 57 13.14 1.52 18.18
CA HIS A 57 12.34 0.62 19.02
C HIS A 57 13.27 -0.31 19.81
N ALA A 58 12.97 -0.50 21.09
CA ALA A 58 13.67 -1.47 21.92
C ALA A 58 13.56 -2.87 21.27
N ARG A 59 14.70 -3.55 21.09
CA ARG A 59 14.83 -4.88 20.45
C ARG A 59 14.83 -4.87 18.91
N ILE A 60 14.85 -3.71 18.26
CA ILE A 60 15.12 -3.57 16.82
C ILE A 60 16.50 -2.95 16.63
N LYS A 61 17.24 -3.40 15.60
CA LYS A 61 18.51 -2.81 15.23
C LYS A 61 18.34 -1.31 14.90
N PRO A 62 19.19 -0.41 15.44
CA PRO A 62 19.13 1.01 15.15
C PRO A 62 19.46 1.29 13.68
N ASN A 63 18.99 2.44 13.17
CA ASN A 63 19.23 2.91 11.79
C ASN A 63 18.78 1.92 10.70
N GLN A 64 17.75 1.12 10.98
CA GLN A 64 17.21 0.17 10.03
C GLN A 64 15.82 0.60 9.54
N ILE A 65 15.63 0.57 8.22
CA ILE A 65 14.31 0.70 7.58
C ILE A 65 13.45 -0.49 7.99
N ARG A 66 12.19 -0.22 8.34
CA ARG A 66 11.23 -1.21 8.83
C ARG A 66 10.00 -1.19 7.94
N VAL A 67 9.79 -2.29 7.24
CA VAL A 67 8.72 -2.43 6.26
C VAL A 67 7.67 -3.39 6.81
N PHE A 68 6.46 -2.89 6.98
CA PHE A 68 5.30 -3.74 7.21
C PHE A 68 4.61 -4.02 5.88
N VAL A 69 4.42 -5.29 5.56
CA VAL A 69 3.67 -5.70 4.38
C VAL A 69 2.23 -5.94 4.78
N PHE A 70 1.31 -5.17 4.18
CA PHE A 70 -0.11 -5.41 4.40
C PHE A 70 -0.52 -6.81 3.90
N PRO A 71 -1.42 -7.50 4.62
CA PRO A 71 -2.03 -8.70 4.09
C PRO A 71 -2.91 -8.36 2.87
N SER A 72 -3.34 -9.40 2.15
CA SER A 72 -4.40 -9.25 1.15
C SER A 72 -5.70 -8.81 1.81
N PHE A 73 -6.42 -7.91 1.15
CA PHE A 73 -7.74 -7.45 1.59
C PHE A 73 -8.79 -7.71 0.50
N LYS A 74 -10.04 -7.46 0.83
CA LYS A 74 -11.19 -7.39 -0.06
C LYS A 74 -11.88 -6.09 0.29
N PHE A 75 -12.18 -5.24 -0.68
CA PHE A 75 -12.88 -3.99 -0.43
C PHE A 75 -14.37 -4.16 -0.73
N THR A 76 -15.23 -3.51 0.03
CA THR A 76 -16.68 -3.51 -0.22
C THR A 76 -17.24 -2.10 -0.21
N ASP A 77 -18.12 -1.81 -1.17
CA ASP A 77 -18.90 -0.57 -1.25
C ASP A 77 -20.19 -0.62 -0.41
N GLY A 78 -20.46 -1.74 0.27
CA GLY A 78 -21.67 -1.96 1.05
C GLY A 78 -22.88 -2.48 0.24
N VAL A 79 -22.76 -2.66 -1.07
CA VAL A 79 -23.85 -3.10 -1.98
C VAL A 79 -23.50 -4.42 -2.66
N GLU A 80 -22.85 -5.33 -1.92
CA GLU A 80 -22.45 -6.70 -2.33
C GLU A 80 -21.34 -6.81 -3.39
N ARG A 81 -20.77 -5.69 -3.88
CA ARG A 81 -19.57 -5.75 -4.71
C ARG A 81 -18.34 -5.92 -3.82
N PHE A 82 -17.74 -7.10 -3.87
CA PHE A 82 -16.43 -7.36 -3.28
C PHE A 82 -15.36 -7.20 -4.34
N VAL A 83 -14.44 -6.28 -4.09
CA VAL A 83 -13.21 -6.13 -4.88
C VAL A 83 -12.13 -6.91 -4.16
N SER A 84 -11.77 -8.09 -4.67
CA SER A 84 -10.70 -8.88 -4.07
C SER A 84 -9.35 -8.31 -4.44
N TYR A 85 -8.44 -8.34 -3.47
CA TYR A 85 -7.18 -7.67 -3.58
C TYR A 85 -6.00 -8.58 -3.30
N ALA A 86 -5.45 -9.12 -4.37
CA ALA A 86 -4.25 -9.94 -4.34
C ALA A 86 -3.27 -9.38 -5.36
N GLY A 87 -2.01 -9.22 -4.93
CA GLY A 87 -0.91 -8.87 -5.83
C GLY A 87 -0.90 -9.77 -7.07
N ASP A 88 -0.43 -9.27 -8.21
CA ASP A 88 -0.05 -10.13 -9.32
C ASP A 88 1.12 -11.04 -8.89
N GLU A 89 1.48 -12.03 -9.72
CA GLU A 89 2.59 -12.93 -9.38
C GLU A 89 3.88 -12.15 -9.05
N GLN A 90 4.18 -11.10 -9.82
CA GLN A 90 5.38 -10.29 -9.65
C GLN A 90 5.38 -9.48 -8.36
N THR A 91 4.25 -8.84 -8.06
CA THR A 91 3.99 -8.10 -6.83
C THR A 91 4.10 -9.04 -5.64
N ASN A 92 3.50 -10.23 -5.70
CA ASN A 92 3.60 -11.22 -4.63
C ASN A 92 5.04 -11.73 -4.41
N ILE A 93 5.83 -11.90 -5.49
CA ILE A 93 7.25 -12.26 -5.37
C ILE A 93 8.00 -11.16 -4.62
N VAL A 94 7.80 -9.88 -4.96
CA VAL A 94 8.50 -8.77 -4.29
C VAL A 94 8.03 -8.60 -2.85
N LEU A 95 6.73 -8.66 -2.58
CA LEU A 95 6.20 -8.59 -1.22
C LEU A 95 6.70 -9.75 -0.34
N ARG A 96 6.83 -10.96 -0.91
CA ARG A 96 7.45 -12.09 -0.23
C ARG A 96 8.92 -11.81 0.07
N ALA A 97 9.68 -11.33 -0.91
CA ALA A 97 11.08 -10.99 -0.72
C ALA A 97 11.27 -9.90 0.35
N VAL A 98 10.37 -8.91 0.42
CA VAL A 98 10.34 -7.91 1.50
C VAL A 98 10.08 -8.57 2.85
N ASN A 99 9.07 -9.44 2.96
CA ASN A 99 8.74 -10.16 4.19
C ASN A 99 9.83 -11.12 4.69
N GLU A 100 10.60 -11.71 3.78
CA GLU A 100 11.74 -12.59 4.11
C GLU A 100 13.04 -11.80 4.38
N SER A 101 13.05 -10.50 4.09
CA SER A 101 14.21 -9.66 4.29
C SER A 101 14.40 -9.27 5.76
N LYS A 102 15.62 -8.85 6.10
CA LYS A 102 15.92 -8.26 7.41
C LYS A 102 15.08 -6.99 7.73
N TYR A 103 14.50 -6.35 6.72
CA TYR A 103 13.74 -5.10 6.87
C TYR A 103 12.28 -5.33 7.27
N ALA A 104 11.79 -6.57 7.19
CA ALA A 104 10.42 -6.90 7.55
C ALA A 104 10.15 -6.68 9.05
N VAL A 105 8.98 -6.12 9.35
CA VAL A 105 8.42 -6.10 10.70
C VAL A 105 6.99 -6.62 10.69
N PHE A 106 6.61 -7.34 11.74
CA PHE A 106 5.26 -7.89 11.91
C PHE A 106 4.34 -6.95 12.70
N ASP A 107 4.90 -6.08 13.54
CA ASP A 107 4.15 -5.08 14.26
C ASP A 107 4.10 -3.77 13.44
N PRO A 108 2.93 -3.37 12.93
CA PRO A 108 2.76 -2.15 12.13
C PRO A 108 3.07 -0.88 12.93
N LEU A 109 2.99 -0.91 14.27
CA LEU A 109 3.38 0.23 15.12
C LEU A 109 4.89 0.45 15.17
N THR A 110 5.66 -0.56 14.76
CA THR A 110 7.12 -0.47 14.61
C THR A 110 7.55 -0.16 13.18
N ALA A 111 6.61 -0.12 12.24
CA ALA A 111 6.93 0.07 10.84
C ALA A 111 7.16 1.54 10.51
N CYS A 112 8.00 1.77 9.49
CA CYS A 112 8.21 3.09 8.94
C CYS A 112 7.73 3.18 7.48
N ILE A 113 7.75 2.07 6.74
CA ILE A 113 7.20 1.94 5.39
C ILE A 113 6.10 0.89 5.42
N PHE A 114 5.04 1.14 4.68
CA PHE A 114 3.88 0.25 4.62
C PHE A 114 3.69 -0.24 3.19
N ALA A 115 4.27 -1.39 2.88
CA ALA A 115 4.16 -2.02 1.58
C ALA A 115 2.73 -2.54 1.39
N THR A 116 2.00 -1.87 0.49
CA THR A 116 0.65 -2.30 0.15
C THR A 116 0.73 -3.52 -0.75
N SER A 117 -0.23 -4.44 -0.59
CA SER A 117 -0.41 -5.56 -1.51
C SER A 117 -1.00 -5.10 -2.84
N LEU A 118 -0.74 -3.83 -3.22
CA LEU A 118 -1.50 -3.14 -4.23
C LEU A 118 -1.26 -3.53 -5.69
N ASP A 119 -2.05 -4.49 -6.21
CA ASP A 119 -2.17 -4.80 -7.64
C ASP A 119 -3.44 -4.26 -8.30
N PHE A 120 -3.23 -3.38 -9.27
CA PHE A 120 -4.24 -2.80 -10.12
C PHE A 120 -4.17 -3.34 -11.56
N GLN A 121 -3.86 -4.62 -11.75
CA GLN A 121 -3.91 -5.29 -13.07
C GLN A 121 -5.23 -5.04 -13.82
N GLU A 122 -6.35 -4.90 -13.10
CA GLU A 122 -7.66 -4.54 -13.65
C GLU A 122 -8.05 -3.09 -13.30
N ALA A 123 -7.08 -2.16 -13.18
CA ALA A 123 -7.38 -0.79 -12.82
C ALA A 123 -8.43 -0.18 -13.74
N SER A 124 -8.43 -0.57 -15.01
CA SER A 124 -9.41 -0.18 -16.04
C SER A 124 -10.86 -0.41 -15.62
N ALA A 125 -11.13 -1.44 -14.80
CA ALA A 125 -12.45 -1.75 -14.27
C ALA A 125 -12.92 -0.78 -13.15
N PHE A 126 -12.02 0.05 -12.62
CA PHE A 126 -12.29 0.97 -11.53
C PHE A 126 -12.11 2.43 -11.96
N SER A 127 -12.96 3.30 -11.45
CA SER A 127 -12.76 4.75 -11.54
C SER A 127 -11.62 5.20 -10.64
N ASP A 128 -11.00 6.34 -10.98
CA ASP A 128 -9.92 6.94 -10.18
C ASP A 128 -10.37 7.17 -8.73
N SER A 129 -11.63 7.55 -8.55
CA SER A 129 -12.26 7.72 -7.23
C SER A 129 -12.34 6.43 -6.41
N GLU A 130 -12.53 5.27 -7.05
CA GLU A 130 -12.58 3.98 -6.37
C GLU A 130 -11.17 3.55 -5.95
N LEU A 131 -10.18 3.72 -6.83
CA LEU A 131 -8.79 3.41 -6.54
C LEU A 131 -8.27 4.24 -5.35
N VAL A 132 -8.57 5.53 -5.32
CA VAL A 132 -8.22 6.41 -4.20
C VAL A 132 -8.90 5.97 -2.91
N ARG A 133 -10.20 5.66 -2.95
CA ARG A 133 -10.94 5.20 -1.76
C ARG A 133 -10.41 3.87 -1.25
N MET A 134 -10.10 2.92 -2.13
CA MET A 134 -9.46 1.64 -1.77
C MET A 134 -8.14 1.89 -1.05
N PHE A 135 -7.27 2.72 -1.64
CA PHE A 135 -5.99 3.09 -1.05
C PHE A 135 -6.15 3.74 0.34
N GLN A 136 -7.12 4.64 0.49
CA GLN A 136 -7.38 5.33 1.75
C GLN A 136 -7.91 4.39 2.85
N SER A 137 -8.62 3.33 2.46
CA SER A 137 -9.28 2.39 3.37
C SER A 137 -8.33 1.45 4.11
N PHE A 138 -7.04 1.43 3.75
CA PHE A 138 -6.06 0.64 4.51
C PHE A 138 -6.00 1.10 5.98
N PRO A 139 -5.80 0.17 6.93
CA PRO A 139 -5.61 0.50 8.34
C PRO A 139 -4.40 1.41 8.59
N TRP A 140 -4.32 1.97 9.80
CA TRP A 140 -3.29 2.94 10.22
C TRP A 140 -3.29 4.19 9.32
N PRO A 141 -4.30 5.07 9.40
CA PRO A 141 -4.37 6.29 8.58
C PRO A 141 -3.14 7.20 8.73
N GLU A 142 -2.50 7.18 9.90
CA GLU A 142 -1.22 7.84 10.18
C GLU A 142 -0.08 7.39 9.26
N SER A 143 -0.17 6.16 8.73
CA SER A 143 0.81 5.60 7.78
C SER A 143 0.62 6.03 6.34
N SER A 144 -0.49 6.71 6.00
CA SER A 144 -0.90 7.01 4.61
C SER A 144 0.19 7.61 3.75
N ARG A 145 1.06 8.42 4.35
CA ARG A 145 2.20 9.14 3.74
C ARG A 145 3.40 8.23 3.44
N ASN A 146 3.53 7.11 4.16
CA ASN A 146 4.64 6.17 4.03
C ASN A 146 4.20 4.83 3.41
N ARG A 147 2.99 4.79 2.85
CA ARG A 147 2.51 3.64 2.09
C ARG A 147 3.28 3.56 0.77
N MET A 148 3.67 2.35 0.39
CA MET A 148 4.36 2.06 -0.86
C MET A 148 3.44 1.26 -1.76
N ILE A 149 3.26 1.72 -3.00
CA ILE A 149 2.48 1.04 -4.04
C ILE A 149 3.46 0.46 -5.05
N PHE A 150 3.30 -0.82 -5.38
CA PHE A 150 4.07 -1.47 -6.43
C PHE A 150 3.26 -1.47 -7.74
N ASN A 151 3.92 -1.15 -8.85
CA ASN A 151 3.41 -1.42 -10.18
C ASN A 151 4.55 -1.86 -11.09
N PHE A 152 4.55 -3.14 -11.47
CA PHE A 152 5.57 -3.74 -12.34
C PHE A 152 5.20 -3.69 -13.82
N HIS A 153 3.99 -3.26 -14.15
CA HIS A 153 3.46 -3.28 -15.51
C HIS A 153 3.17 -1.88 -16.04
N ASP A 154 3.67 -1.61 -17.23
CA ASP A 154 3.48 -0.34 -17.95
C ASP A 154 2.05 -0.18 -18.50
N LEU A 155 1.22 -1.24 -18.48
CA LEU A 155 0.01 -1.33 -19.31
C LEU A 155 -1.34 -1.28 -18.58
N PHE A 156 -1.39 -1.41 -17.26
CA PHE A 156 -2.67 -1.63 -16.57
C PHE A 156 -3.24 -0.41 -15.83
N LEU A 157 -2.37 0.50 -15.38
CA LEU A 157 -2.77 1.79 -14.82
C LEU A 157 -2.45 2.88 -15.83
N SER A 158 -3.48 3.61 -16.28
CA SER A 158 -3.22 4.80 -17.10
C SER A 158 -2.42 5.83 -16.30
N THR A 159 -1.59 6.62 -16.97
CA THR A 159 -0.79 7.70 -16.37
C THR A 159 -1.65 8.61 -15.49
N GLU A 160 -2.89 8.86 -15.89
CA GLU A 160 -3.88 9.66 -15.16
C GLU A 160 -4.26 9.01 -13.83
N LYS A 161 -4.48 7.70 -13.80
CA LYS A 161 -4.80 6.96 -12.55
C LYS A 161 -3.67 7.01 -11.55
N ILE A 162 -2.43 6.82 -12.03
CA ILE A 162 -1.24 6.92 -11.18
C ILE A 162 -1.10 8.34 -10.65
N TYR A 163 -1.28 9.33 -11.52
CA TYR A 163 -1.22 10.74 -11.15
C TYR A 163 -2.26 11.13 -10.10
N GLU A 164 -3.50 10.62 -10.21
CA GLU A 164 -4.50 10.84 -9.18
C GLU A 164 -4.11 10.17 -7.86
N LEU A 165 -3.65 8.91 -7.89
CA LEU A 165 -3.20 8.21 -6.67
C LEU A 165 -2.07 8.94 -5.93
N GLN A 166 -1.12 9.54 -6.64
CA GLN A 166 0.01 10.29 -6.04
C GLN A 166 -0.42 11.46 -5.15
N LYS A 167 -1.60 12.03 -5.38
CA LYS A 167 -2.15 13.13 -4.57
C LYS A 167 -2.64 12.66 -3.20
N TYR A 168 -2.90 11.36 -3.06
CA TYR A 168 -3.50 10.76 -1.87
C TYR A 168 -2.58 9.75 -1.18
N ALA A 169 -1.44 9.43 -1.79
CA ALA A 169 -0.65 8.29 -1.42
C ALA A 169 0.85 8.56 -1.53
N GLY A 170 1.56 8.26 -0.44
CA GLY A 170 2.75 7.43 -0.47
C GLY A 170 3.86 7.73 -1.47
N PHE A 171 4.79 6.79 -1.60
CA PHE A 171 5.75 6.76 -2.70
C PHE A 171 5.51 5.54 -3.58
N LEU A 172 5.76 5.70 -4.87
CA LEU A 172 5.49 4.67 -5.87
C LEU A 172 6.74 3.89 -6.17
N ALA A 173 6.57 2.59 -6.39
CA ALA A 173 7.59 1.70 -6.88
C ALA A 173 7.15 1.22 -8.27
N LEU A 174 7.73 1.79 -9.33
CA LEU A 174 7.24 1.68 -10.70
C LEU A 174 8.30 1.06 -11.62
N GLY A 175 7.88 0.10 -12.46
CA GLY A 175 8.75 -0.52 -13.47
C GLY A 175 9.28 0.47 -14.52
N GLU A 176 8.37 1.11 -15.25
CA GLU A 176 8.67 2.13 -16.27
C GLU A 176 7.85 3.40 -15.98
N PRO A 177 8.23 4.19 -14.96
CA PRO A 177 7.50 5.41 -14.68
C PRO A 177 7.74 6.44 -15.79
N PRO A 178 6.68 7.00 -16.43
CA PRO A 178 6.88 8.12 -17.32
C PRO A 178 7.42 9.32 -16.53
N TYR A 179 8.35 10.06 -17.12
CA TYR A 179 9.01 11.21 -16.46
C TYR A 179 8.01 12.26 -15.95
N SER A 180 6.84 12.37 -16.60
CA SER A 180 5.77 13.30 -16.22
C SER A 180 5.12 13.01 -14.87
N ILE A 181 5.19 11.77 -14.38
CA ILE A 181 4.61 11.37 -13.08
C ILE A 181 5.66 10.91 -12.08
N TYR A 182 6.87 10.56 -12.53
CA TYR A 182 7.93 10.16 -11.63
C TYR A 182 8.37 11.34 -10.75
N ARG A 183 8.35 11.17 -9.43
CA ARG A 183 8.85 12.18 -8.48
C ARG A 183 10.30 11.85 -8.11
N PRO A 184 11.29 12.60 -8.63
CA PRO A 184 12.70 12.32 -8.35
C PRO A 184 12.96 12.36 -6.84
N THR A 185 13.85 11.49 -6.38
CA THR A 185 14.25 11.32 -4.96
C THR A 185 13.15 10.84 -4.01
N PHE A 186 11.94 10.57 -4.51
CA PHE A 186 10.82 10.10 -3.71
C PHE A 186 10.27 8.77 -4.20
N ASP A 187 9.98 8.64 -5.49
CA ASP A 187 9.55 7.37 -6.10
C ASP A 187 10.76 6.45 -6.37
N VAL A 188 10.49 5.15 -6.46
CA VAL A 188 11.46 4.08 -6.70
C VAL A 188 11.22 3.51 -8.10
N SER A 189 12.24 3.54 -8.95
CA SER A 189 12.21 2.77 -10.21
C SER A 189 12.54 1.30 -9.92
N LEU A 190 11.71 0.41 -10.42
CA LEU A 190 11.85 -1.03 -10.33
C LEU A 190 12.39 -1.55 -11.66
N PRO A 191 13.33 -2.51 -11.65
CA PRO A 191 13.74 -3.15 -12.89
C PRO A 191 12.56 -3.97 -13.45
N ILE A 192 12.12 -3.67 -14.68
CA ILE A 192 11.15 -4.51 -15.38
C ILE A 192 11.84 -5.80 -15.80
N TYR A 193 11.24 -6.91 -15.40
CA TYR A 193 11.71 -8.23 -15.74
C TYR A 193 10.87 -8.83 -16.86
N ASN A 194 11.52 -9.21 -17.96
CA ASN A 194 10.84 -9.95 -19.03
C ASN A 194 10.63 -11.42 -18.60
N SER A 195 9.40 -11.78 -18.28
CA SER A 195 9.00 -13.12 -17.83
C SER A 195 9.36 -14.25 -18.81
N LYS A 196 9.70 -13.95 -20.08
CA LYS A 196 10.19 -14.95 -21.04
C LYS A 196 11.58 -15.51 -20.70
N ASN A 197 12.32 -14.92 -19.76
CA ASN A 197 13.70 -15.32 -19.42
C ASN A 197 13.89 -15.78 -17.96
N ILE A 198 12.82 -16.15 -17.22
CA ILE A 198 12.91 -16.60 -15.80
C ILE A 198 13.99 -17.68 -15.57
N ASN A 199 14.19 -18.58 -16.53
CA ASN A 199 15.18 -19.65 -16.44
C ASN A 199 16.65 -19.18 -16.55
N SER A 200 16.94 -17.99 -17.06
CA SER A 200 18.32 -17.50 -17.23
C SER A 200 18.87 -16.75 -16.01
N TYR A 201 18.08 -16.56 -14.95
CA TYR A 201 18.47 -15.77 -13.77
C TYR A 201 18.60 -16.62 -12.49
N GLN A 202 18.22 -17.90 -12.54
CA GLN A 202 18.54 -18.87 -11.49
C GLN A 202 20.05 -19.17 -11.36
N SER A 203 20.87 -18.64 -12.27
CA SER A 203 22.33 -18.79 -12.27
C SER A 203 23.10 -17.59 -11.72
N LEU A 204 22.43 -16.61 -11.11
CA LEU A 204 23.16 -15.52 -10.44
C LEU A 204 23.86 -16.10 -9.19
N PRO A 205 25.21 -16.02 -9.11
CA PRO A 205 25.93 -16.54 -7.96
C PRO A 205 25.55 -15.76 -6.69
N LYS A 206 25.42 -16.50 -5.59
CA LYS A 206 25.16 -15.98 -4.24
C LYS A 206 26.26 -15.06 -3.76
#